data_AF-A0A9D4T0W6-F1
#
_entry.id   AF-A0A9D4T0W6-F1
#
_cell.length_a   1.000
_cell.length_b   1.000
_cell.length_c   1.000
_cell.angle_alpha   90.00
_cell.angle_beta   90.00
_cell.angle_gamma   90.00
#
_symmetry.space_group_name_H-M   'P 1'
#
loop_
_entity.id
_entity.type
_entity.pdbx_description
1 polymer ?
#
loop_
_entity_poly.entity_id
_entity_poly.type
_entity_poly.pdbx_seq_one_letter_code
_entity_poly.pdbx_strand_id
1 'polypeptide(L)'
;MGPPFTFVNVYRFPAYIPDEILTNALSQYGKMKSVTFATVASRQNKLNGVRVVKMEMCRPVPNFTTIAGHRVMCEYRGTRRVCARYGDVGHMATACSAEYCKGCGTFGHDTVGCEAECKRCGGRHGTKECFRKRS
;
A
#
# COMPACT_ATOMS: atom_id res chain seq x y z
N MET A 1 21.27 -24.39 7.67
CA MET A 1 20.50 -23.18 8.06
C MET A 1 19.33 -23.05 7.11
N GLY A 2 18.09 -22.92 7.62
CA GLY A 2 16.92 -22.72 6.75
C GLY A 2 16.97 -21.36 6.03
N PRO A 3 16.10 -21.12 5.03
CA PRO A 3 16.06 -19.85 4.31
C PRO A 3 15.82 -18.67 5.29
N PRO A 4 16.46 -17.51 5.06
CA PRO A 4 16.25 -16.35 5.92
C PRO A 4 14.81 -15.87 5.80
N PHE A 5 14.12 -15.75 6.93
CA PHE A 5 12.79 -15.14 6.97
C PHE A 5 12.90 -13.63 7.02
N THR A 6 12.02 -12.95 6.29
CA THR A 6 11.83 -11.50 6.39
C THR A 6 10.55 -11.19 7.15
N PHE A 7 10.63 -10.26 8.09
CA PHE A 7 9.48 -9.71 8.79
C PHE A 7 9.11 -8.38 8.12
N VAL A 8 7.91 -8.32 7.56
CA VAL A 8 7.36 -7.16 6.87
C VAL A 8 6.28 -6.55 7.75
N ASN A 9 6.49 -5.33 8.21
CA ASN A 9 5.49 -4.52 8.89
C ASN A 9 4.56 -3.90 7.85
N VAL A 10 3.27 -4.16 7.99
CA VAL A 10 2.20 -3.67 7.12
C VAL A 10 1.38 -2.65 7.90
N TYR A 11 1.55 -1.39 7.52
CA TYR A 11 0.83 -0.24 8.09
C TYR A 11 -0.37 0.13 7.24
N ARG A 12 -1.34 0.80 7.88
CA ARG A 12 -2.55 1.35 7.24
C ARG A 12 -3.45 0.29 6.58
N PHE A 13 -3.28 -0.98 6.96
CA PHE A 13 -4.19 -2.03 6.56
C PHE A 13 -5.33 -2.15 7.60
N PRO A 14 -6.60 -1.99 7.21
CA PRO A 14 -7.69 -1.93 8.19
C PRO A 14 -7.84 -3.23 8.98
N ALA A 15 -8.14 -3.13 10.28
CA ALA A 15 -8.26 -4.29 11.18
C ALA A 15 -9.41 -5.25 10.81
N TYR A 16 -10.47 -4.74 10.19
CA TYR A 16 -11.64 -5.55 9.80
C TYR A 16 -11.40 -6.43 8.56
N ILE A 17 -10.32 -6.21 7.80
CA ILE A 17 -10.03 -7.04 6.61
C ILE A 17 -9.31 -8.31 7.06
N PRO A 18 -9.72 -9.52 6.65
CA PRO A 18 -9.08 -10.75 7.10
C PRO A 18 -7.65 -10.90 6.58
N ASP A 19 -6.81 -11.63 7.33
CA ASP A 19 -5.40 -11.89 7.00
C ASP A 19 -5.22 -12.66 5.68
N GLU A 20 -6.24 -13.42 5.26
CA GLU A 20 -6.24 -14.16 3.99
C GLU A 20 -6.06 -13.23 2.79
N ILE A 21 -6.69 -12.06 2.82
CA ILE A 21 -6.59 -11.06 1.74
C ILE A 21 -5.16 -10.51 1.67
N LEU A 22 -4.56 -10.25 2.83
CA LEU A 22 -3.17 -9.81 2.92
C LEU A 22 -2.20 -10.90 2.44
N THR A 23 -2.47 -12.15 2.84
CA THR A 23 -1.68 -13.33 2.47
C THR A 23 -1.71 -13.57 0.97
N ASN A 24 -2.90 -13.54 0.36
CA ASN A 24 -3.07 -13.70 -1.08
C ASN A 24 -2.36 -12.57 -1.84
N ALA A 25 -2.53 -11.31 -1.41
CA ALA A 25 -1.89 -10.17 -2.06
C ALA A 25 -0.35 -10.22 -1.99
N LEU A 26 0.22 -10.68 -0.88
CA LEU A 26 1.67 -10.74 -0.68
C LEU A 26 2.34 -12.03 -1.18
N SER A 27 1.55 -13.07 -1.50
CA SER A 27 2.05 -14.36 -2.00
C SER A 27 2.90 -14.23 -3.28
N GLN A 28 2.65 -13.22 -4.11
CA GLN A 28 3.43 -12.92 -5.30
C GLN A 28 4.89 -12.51 -5.02
N TYR A 29 5.20 -12.07 -3.80
CA TYR A 29 6.53 -11.65 -3.37
C TYR A 29 7.29 -12.74 -2.62
N GLY A 30 6.63 -13.85 -2.30
CA GLY A 30 7.26 -14.97 -1.61
C GLY A 30 6.27 -15.81 -0.80
N LYS A 31 6.81 -16.80 -0.08
CA LYS A 31 6.00 -17.76 0.67
C LYS A 31 5.69 -17.26 2.07
N MET A 32 4.41 -17.04 2.34
CA MET A 32 3.90 -16.64 3.66
C MET A 32 4.08 -17.76 4.70
N LYS A 33 4.42 -17.38 5.94
CA LYS A 33 4.54 -18.30 7.07
C LYS A 33 3.57 -18.00 8.19
N SER A 34 3.43 -16.72 8.54
CA SER A 34 2.48 -16.28 9.57
C SER A 34 2.15 -14.81 9.41
N VAL A 35 0.95 -14.43 9.84
CA VAL A 35 0.55 -13.04 10.05
C VAL A 35 0.27 -12.87 11.54
N THR A 36 0.83 -11.82 12.14
CA THR A 36 0.58 -11.47 13.54
C THR A 36 0.27 -9.99 13.65
N PHE A 37 -0.41 -9.58 14.72
CA PHE A 37 -0.54 -8.16 15.04
C PHE A 37 0.67 -7.72 15.88
N ALA A 38 1.28 -6.59 15.52
CA ALA A 38 2.30 -6.00 16.37
C ALA A 38 1.64 -5.46 17.64
N THR A 39 2.26 -5.78 18.78
CA THR A 39 1.90 -5.23 20.09
C THR A 39 2.75 -4.00 20.35
N VAL A 40 2.21 -3.04 21.10
CA VAL A 40 2.99 -1.89 21.56
C VAL A 40 4.06 -2.39 22.53
N ALA A 41 5.33 -2.10 22.27
CA ALA A 41 6.46 -2.57 23.10
C ALA A 41 6.33 -2.20 24.60
N SER A 42 5.69 -1.05 24.90
CA SER A 42 5.41 -0.60 26.27
C SER A 42 4.12 -1.17 26.89
N ARG A 43 3.24 -1.79 26.08
CA ARG A 43 1.98 -2.40 26.52
C ARG A 43 1.67 -3.62 25.65
N GLN A 44 2.19 -4.77 26.04
CA GLN A 44 2.11 -6.03 25.29
C GLN A 44 0.67 -6.46 24.93
N ASN A 45 -0.37 -5.89 25.57
CA ASN A 45 -1.78 -6.15 25.28
C ASN A 45 -2.49 -5.07 24.43
N LYS A 46 -1.80 -4.05 23.91
CA LYS A 46 -2.39 -3.10 22.96
C LYS A 46 -1.85 -3.38 21.56
N LEU A 47 -2.74 -3.82 20.66
CA LEU A 47 -2.43 -3.90 19.24
C LEU A 47 -2.22 -2.48 18.70
N ASN A 48 -1.12 -2.25 17.99
CA ASN A 48 -0.80 -0.93 17.43
C ASN A 48 -1.40 -0.72 16.03
N GLY A 49 -2.26 -1.63 15.56
CA GLY A 49 -2.88 -1.59 14.24
C GLY A 49 -1.95 -1.95 13.08
N VAL A 50 -0.73 -2.42 13.37
CA VAL A 50 0.24 -2.89 12.37
C VAL A 50 0.20 -4.41 12.31
N ARG A 51 0.19 -4.97 11.10
CA ARG A 51 0.35 -6.42 10.91
C ARG A 51 1.79 -6.74 10.57
N VAL A 52 2.35 -7.76 11.20
CA VAL A 52 3.67 -8.29 10.92
C VAL A 52 3.51 -9.57 10.13
N VAL A 53 4.04 -9.55 8.93
CA VAL A 53 4.04 -10.67 8.01
C VAL A 53 5.42 -11.33 8.08
N LYS A 54 5.46 -12.61 8.44
CA LYS A 54 6.67 -13.44 8.31
C LYS A 54 6.60 -14.18 6.99
N MET A 55 7.57 -13.95 6.11
CA MET A 55 7.62 -14.60 4.80
C MET A 55 9.04 -14.96 4.38
N GLU A 56 9.15 -16.00 3.56
CA GLU A 56 10.33 -16.28 2.74
C GLU A 56 10.22 -15.42 1.49
N MET A 57 10.87 -14.26 1.50
CA MET A 57 10.77 -13.28 0.43
C MET A 57 11.61 -13.71 -0.78
N CYS A 58 10.97 -13.91 -1.92
CA CYS A 58 11.64 -14.21 -3.20
C CYS A 58 11.82 -12.96 -4.06
N ARG A 59 10.95 -11.95 -3.88
CA ARG A 59 11.00 -10.65 -4.56
C ARG A 59 10.75 -9.53 -3.55
N PRO A 60 11.41 -8.36 -3.67
CA PRO A 60 11.18 -7.24 -2.77
C PRO A 60 9.70 -6.81 -2.78
N VAL A 61 9.10 -6.67 -1.60
CA VAL A 61 7.77 -6.05 -1.46
C VAL A 61 7.94 -4.54 -1.63
N PRO A 62 7.13 -3.86 -2.48
CA PRO A 62 7.16 -2.40 -2.61
C PRO A 62 6.80 -1.70 -1.31
N ASN A 63 7.40 -0.53 -1.04
CA ASN A 63 7.07 0.27 0.15
C ASN A 63 5.59 0.65 0.22
N PHE A 64 4.94 0.86 -0.92
CA PHE A 64 3.53 1.18 -1.02
C PHE A 64 2.87 0.28 -2.05
N THR A 65 1.76 -0.35 -1.67
CA THR A 65 0.94 -1.16 -2.57
C THR A 65 -0.54 -1.00 -2.23
N THR A 66 -1.43 -1.39 -3.14
CA THR A 66 -2.88 -1.34 -2.91
C THR A 66 -3.40 -2.74 -2.64
N ILE A 67 -3.98 -2.96 -1.47
CA ILE A 67 -4.57 -4.24 -1.06
C ILE A 67 -6.01 -3.97 -0.62
N ALA A 68 -6.96 -4.68 -1.24
CA ALA A 68 -8.39 -4.51 -0.98
C ALA A 68 -8.87 -3.04 -1.10
N GLY A 69 -8.32 -2.28 -2.05
CA GLY A 69 -8.63 -0.86 -2.23
C GLY A 69 -7.95 0.10 -1.24
N HIS A 70 -7.17 -0.42 -0.30
CA HIS A 70 -6.41 0.39 0.66
C HIS A 70 -4.94 0.48 0.26
N ARG A 71 -4.42 1.71 0.22
CA ARG A 71 -2.98 1.93 0.03
C ARG A 71 -2.24 1.63 1.33
N VAL A 72 -1.62 0.45 1.38
CA VAL A 72 -0.83 -0.02 2.52
C VAL A 72 0.62 0.41 2.38
N MET A 73 1.31 0.51 3.51
CA MET A 73 2.75 0.72 3.55
C MET A 73 3.42 -0.52 4.11
N CYS A 74 4.43 -1.02 3.40
CA CYS A 74 5.22 -2.18 3.78
C CYS A 74 6.65 -1.76 4.13
N GLU A 75 7.14 -2.20 5.28
CA GLU A 75 8.50 -1.92 5.74
C GLU A 75 9.16 -3.19 6.27
N TYR A 76 10.38 -3.45 5.83
CA TYR A 76 11.22 -4.53 6.34
C TYR A 76 12.68 -4.11 6.36
N ARG A 77 13.52 -4.86 7.06
CA ARG A 77 14.95 -4.56 7.16
C ARG A 77 15.59 -4.48 5.77
N GLY A 78 16.24 -3.36 5.47
CA GLY A 78 16.89 -3.11 4.18
C GLY A 78 16.03 -2.34 3.17
N THR A 79 14.76 -2.06 3.48
CA THR A 79 13.91 -1.23 2.62
C THR A 79 14.44 0.21 2.59
N ARG A 80 14.64 0.77 1.40
CA ARG A 80 14.95 2.21 1.25
C ARG A 80 13.68 3.01 1.50
N ARG A 81 13.75 4.11 2.24
CA ARG A 81 12.60 5.01 2.39
C ARG A 81 12.33 5.72 1.07
N VAL A 82 11.11 5.57 0.57
CA VAL A 82 10.64 6.22 -0.65
C VAL A 82 9.57 7.26 -0.34
N CYS A 83 9.39 8.22 -1.25
CA CYS A 83 8.37 9.23 -1.15
C CYS A 83 6.97 8.59 -1.09
N ALA A 84 6.17 8.94 -0.09
CA ALA A 84 4.79 8.46 0.00
C ALA A 84 3.85 9.03 -1.08
N ARG A 85 4.29 9.94 -1.95
CA ARG A 85 3.50 10.43 -3.09
C ARG A 85 3.87 9.68 -4.37
N TYR A 86 5.12 9.81 -4.83
CA TYR A 86 5.62 9.16 -6.06
C TYR A 86 6.03 7.70 -5.91
N GLY A 87 6.51 7.27 -4.73
CA GLY A 87 7.13 5.96 -4.57
C GLY A 87 8.62 5.90 -4.92
N ASP A 88 9.24 7.03 -5.27
CA ASP A 88 10.66 7.13 -5.60
C ASP A 88 11.57 7.45 -4.39
N VAL A 89 12.82 7.03 -4.49
CA VAL A 89 13.90 7.38 -3.55
C VAL A 89 14.40 8.82 -3.80
N GLY A 90 14.90 9.47 -2.76
CA GLY A 90 15.59 10.78 -2.86
C GLY A 90 14.89 11.94 -2.16
N HIS A 91 13.58 11.87 -1.93
CA HIS A 91 12.85 12.89 -1.18
C HIS A 91 11.70 12.30 -0.35
N MET A 92 11.28 13.02 0.69
CA MET A 92 10.12 12.67 1.51
C MET A 92 8.87 13.40 1.00
N ALA A 93 7.68 12.93 1.41
CA ALA A 93 6.41 13.50 0.94
C ALA A 93 6.25 15.00 1.23
N THR A 94 6.93 15.53 2.25
CA THR A 94 6.94 16.96 2.61
C THR A 94 7.69 17.82 1.61
N ALA A 95 8.76 17.29 1.00
CA ALA A 95 9.56 17.96 -0.03
C ALA A 95 9.15 17.54 -1.45
N CYS A 96 8.01 16.86 -1.58
CA CYS A 96 7.57 16.29 -2.84
C CYS A 96 6.71 17.29 -3.64
N SER A 97 7.16 17.62 -4.84
CA SER A 97 6.43 18.44 -5.82
C SER A 97 5.41 17.64 -6.66
N ALA A 98 5.06 16.41 -6.26
CA ALA A 98 4.07 15.61 -6.98
C ALA A 98 2.74 16.32 -7.14
N GLU A 99 2.30 16.42 -8.38
CA GLU A 99 0.95 16.87 -8.69
C GLU A 99 -0.07 15.83 -8.24
N TYR A 100 -1.22 16.33 -7.79
CA TYR A 100 -2.34 15.50 -7.35
C TYR A 100 -3.46 15.57 -8.38
N CYS A 101 -3.75 14.44 -9.03
CA CYS A 101 -4.83 14.36 -9.98
C CYS A 101 -6.18 14.33 -9.26
N LYS A 102 -7.01 15.35 -9.49
CA LYS A 102 -8.37 15.45 -8.93
C LYS A 102 -9.37 14.53 -9.66
N GLY A 103 -9.00 14.00 -10.83
CA GLY A 103 -9.80 13.10 -11.64
C GLY A 103 -9.79 11.64 -11.15
N CYS A 104 -8.61 11.11 -10.84
CA CYS A 104 -8.43 9.72 -10.37
C CYS A 104 -8.07 9.61 -8.88
N GLY A 105 -7.61 10.71 -8.26
CA GLY A 105 -7.24 10.77 -6.84
C GLY A 105 -5.86 10.21 -6.53
N THR A 106 -4.94 10.17 -7.50
CA THR A 106 -3.57 9.70 -7.31
C THR A 106 -2.55 10.82 -7.49
N PHE A 107 -1.37 10.66 -6.90
CA PHE A 107 -0.24 11.54 -7.13
C PHE A 107 0.57 11.08 -8.34
N GLY A 108 1.26 12.02 -8.98
CA GLY A 108 2.23 11.76 -10.04
C GLY A 108 1.85 12.26 -11.42
N HIS A 109 0.66 12.83 -11.56
CA HIS A 109 0.20 13.58 -12.73
C HIS A 109 -0.88 14.57 -12.29
N ASP A 110 -1.17 15.54 -13.15
CA ASP A 110 -2.26 16.50 -12.97
C ASP A 110 -3.59 15.92 -13.51
N THR A 111 -4.65 16.75 -13.59
CA THR A 111 -5.95 16.23 -14.09
C THR A 111 -5.97 16.13 -15.62
N VAL A 112 -5.17 16.94 -16.32
CA VAL A 112 -5.10 16.95 -17.80
C VAL A 112 -4.37 15.73 -18.32
N GLY A 113 -3.25 15.32 -17.70
CA GLY A 113 -2.49 14.12 -18.05
C GLY A 113 -3.07 12.80 -17.51
N CYS A 114 -4.35 12.76 -17.14
CA CYS A 114 -4.95 11.58 -16.51
C CYS A 114 -5.50 10.59 -17.54
N GLU A 115 -4.89 9.41 -17.63
CA GLU A 115 -5.33 8.32 -18.51
C GLU A 115 -6.21 7.27 -17.78
N ALA A 116 -6.52 7.48 -16.51
CA ALA A 116 -7.28 6.52 -15.72
C ALA A 116 -8.76 6.47 -16.14
N GLU A 117 -9.32 5.28 -16.19
CA GLU A 117 -10.75 5.09 -16.41
C GLU A 117 -11.57 5.69 -15.26
N CYS A 118 -12.69 6.30 -15.61
CA CYS A 118 -13.60 6.94 -14.67
C CYS A 118 -14.15 5.91 -13.68
N LYS A 119 -13.85 6.07 -12.39
CA LYS A 119 -14.30 5.15 -11.33
C LYS A 119 -15.82 5.06 -11.19
N ARG A 120 -16.57 5.98 -11.82
CA ARG A 120 -18.04 5.96 -11.85
C ARG A 120 -18.64 5.21 -13.03
N CYS A 121 -17.98 5.17 -14.19
CA CYS A 121 -18.61 4.65 -15.41
C CYS A 121 -17.70 3.84 -16.33
N GLY A 122 -16.39 3.75 -16.06
CA GLY A 122 -15.41 3.10 -16.91
C GLY A 122 -14.97 3.90 -18.14
N GLY A 123 -15.49 5.11 -18.36
CA GLY A 123 -15.12 5.95 -19.51
C GLY A 123 -13.75 6.63 -19.36
N ARG A 124 -13.12 7.02 -20.47
CA ARG A 124 -11.86 7.80 -20.48
C ARG A 124 -12.13 9.30 -20.25
N HIS A 125 -12.48 9.65 -19.01
CA HIS A 125 -12.60 11.04 -18.56
C HIS A 125 -12.35 11.15 -17.06
N GLY A 126 -12.00 12.34 -16.57
CA GLY A 126 -11.84 12.57 -15.14
C GLY A 126 -13.13 12.33 -14.38
N THR A 127 -13.08 11.67 -13.22
CA THR A 127 -14.30 11.31 -12.46
C THR A 127 -15.22 12.51 -12.19
N LYS A 128 -14.69 13.74 -12.09
CA LYS A 128 -15.48 14.96 -11.89
C LYS A 128 -16.35 15.34 -13.09
N GLU A 129 -15.91 15.02 -14.30
CA GLU A 129 -16.61 15.29 -15.57
C GLU A 129 -17.63 14.21 -15.90
N CYS A 130 -17.78 13.20 -15.03
CA CYS A 130 -18.74 12.14 -15.23
C CYS A 130 -20.18 12.63 -14.97
N PHE A 131 -20.97 12.69 -16.03
CA PHE A 131 -22.40 13.01 -16.02
C PHE A 131 -23.29 11.85 -15.57
N ARG A 132 -22.74 10.65 -15.36
CA ARG A 132 -23.49 9.50 -14.85
C ARG A 132 -23.89 9.77 -13.39
N LYS A 133 -25.19 9.61 -13.09
CA LYS A 133 -25.73 9.77 -11.73
C LYS A 133 -25.01 8.80 -10.78
N ARG A 134 -24.65 9.28 -9.58
CA ARG A 134 -24.18 8.41 -8.50
C ARG A 134 -25.36 7.51 -8.11
N SER A 135 -25.24 6.21 -8.35
CA SER A 135 -26.11 5.19 -7.79
C SER A 135 -25.85 5.05 -6.30
#